data_AF-A0A7X4E021-F1
#
_entry.id   AF-A0A7X4E021-F1
#
_cell.length_a   1.000
_cell.length_b   1.000
_cell.length_c   1.000
_cell.angle_alpha   90.00
_cell.angle_beta   90.00
_cell.angle_gamma   90.00
#
_symmetry.space_group_name_H-M   'P 1'
#
loop_
_entity.id
_entity.type
_entity.pdbx_description
1 polymer ?
#
loop_
_entity_poly.entity_id
_entity_poly.type
_entity_poly.pdbx_seq_one_letter_code
_entity_poly.pdbx_strand_id
1 'polypeptide(L)' 'MSLSAILGEKVGMTRIFDDHARAIPVTVIFFFDWEFTEIFTEEN' A
#
# COMPACT_ATOMS: atom_id res chain seq x y z
N MET A 1 14.03 11.85 7.83
CA MET A 1 12.84 10.98 7.87
C MET A 1 13.21 9.67 7.20
N SER A 2 12.98 8.51 7.83
CA SER A 2 13.10 7.23 7.14
C SER A 2 11.81 6.96 6.37
N LEU A 3 11.92 6.57 5.10
CA LEU A 3 10.78 6.15 4.29
C LEU A 3 10.61 4.63 4.45
N SER A 4 9.46 4.21 4.95
CA SER A 4 9.05 2.80 4.95
C SER A 4 8.03 2.58 3.84
N ALA A 5 8.19 1.50 3.09
CA ALA A 5 7.30 1.10 2.02
C ALA A 5 7.03 -0.40 2.09
N ILE A 6 5.89 -0.81 1.53
CA ILE A 6 5.51 -2.21 1.34
C ILE A 6 5.15 -2.41 -0.13
N LEU A 7 5.42 -3.61 -0.63
CA LEU A 7 4.97 -4.03 -1.96
C LEU A 7 3.48 -4.43 -1.89
N GLY A 8 2.78 -4.50 -3.01
CA GLY A 8 1.35 -4.86 -3.04
C GLY A 8 0.83 -5.06 -4.46
N GLU A 9 -0.27 -5.79 -4.60
CA GLU A 9 -0.91 -6.07 -5.89
C GLU A 9 -2.21 -5.27 -6.06
N LYS A 10 -2.40 -4.66 -7.23
CA LYS A 10 -3.66 -4.00 -7.57
C LYS A 10 -4.74 -5.05 -7.82
N VAL A 11 -5.78 -5.05 -6.99
CA VAL A 11 -6.95 -5.93 -7.17
C VAL A 11 -7.97 -5.30 -8.12
N GLY A 12 -8.23 -4.00 -7.95
CA GLY A 12 -9.27 -3.31 -8.72
C GLY A 12 -9.63 -1.95 -8.14
N MET A 13 -10.76 -1.42 -8.61
CA MET A 13 -11.31 -0.14 -8.15
C MET A 13 -12.74 -0.32 -7.66
N THR A 14 -13.10 0.41 -6.62
CA THR A 14 -14.46 0.46 -6.07
C THR A 14 -14.72 1.85 -5.49
N ARG A 15 -15.83 2.01 -4.75
CA ARG A 15 -16.14 3.24 -4.01
C ARG A 15 -16.47 2.95 -2.55
N ILE A 16 -16.11 3.87 -1.67
CA ILE A 16 -16.58 3.94 -0.28
C ILE A 16 -17.38 5.23 -0.09
N PHE A 17 -18.17 5.31 0.98
CA PHE A 17 -18.86 6.54 1.36
C PHE A 17 -18.16 7.14 2.57
N ASP A 18 -17.90 8.44 2.51
CA ASP A 18 -17.36 9.18 3.66
C ASP A 18 -18.48 9.59 4.65
N ASP A 19 -18.10 10.29 5.72
CA ASP A 19 -19.02 10.74 6.78
C ASP A 19 -20.12 11.70 6.28
N HIS A 20 -19.96 12.26 5.07
CA HIS A 20 -20.93 13.12 4.42
C HIS A 20 -21.72 12.41 3.31
N ALA A 21 -21.69 11.06 3.29
CA ALA A 21 -22.34 10.21 2.29
C ALA A 21 -21.89 10.49 0.83
N ARG A 22 -20.69 11.05 0.64
CA ARG A 22 -20.11 11.25 -0.70
C ARG A 22 -19.42 9.98 -1.15
N ALA A 23 -19.63 9.58 -2.40
CA ALA A 23 -18.95 8.44 -2.99
C ALA A 23 -17.49 8.79 -3.35
N ILE A 24 -16.52 8.14 -2.70
CA ILE A 24 -15.09 8.31 -2.94
C ILE A 24 -14.56 7.12 -3.73
N PRO A 25 -14.05 7.29 -4.96
CA PRO A 25 -13.44 6.21 -5.71
C PRO A 25 -12.09 5.84 -5.08
N VAL A 26 -11.86 4.54 -4.89
CA VAL A 26 -10.65 4.00 -4.28
C VAL A 26 -10.10 2.84 -5.10
N THR A 27 -8.78 2.64 -5.04
CA THR A 27 -8.12 1.44 -5.57
C THR A 27 -7.86 0.49 -4.43
N VAL A 28 -8.24 -0.78 -4.59
CA VAL A 28 -7.95 -1.83 -3.61
C VAL A 28 -6.59 -2.42 -3.93
N ILE A 29 -5.68 -2.38 -2.95
CA ILE A 29 -4.36 -3.00 -2.99
C ILE A 29 -4.36 -4.16 -2.00
N PHE A 30 -4.00 -5.35 -2.48
CA PHE A 30 -3.84 -6.54 -1.64
C PHE A 30 -2.37 -6.70 -1.27
N PHE A 31 -2.15 -7.12 -0.03
CA PHE A 31 -0.84 -7.35 0.56
C PHE A 31 -0.74 -8.83 0.92
N PHE A 32 0.34 -9.47 0.49
CA PHE A 32 0.70 -10.82 0.93
C PHE A 32 1.61 -10.71 2.17
N ASP A 33 1.99 -11.84 2.75
CA ASP A 33 3.05 -11.85 3.77
C ASP A 33 4.38 -11.43 3.11
N TRP A 34 5.03 -10.42 3.71
CA TRP A 34 6.29 -9.86 3.20
C TRP A 34 7.45 -10.25 4.11
N GLU A 35 8.58 -10.57 3.49
CA GLU A 35 9.84 -10.79 4.17
C GLU A 35 10.93 -9.93 3.51
N PHE A 36 11.78 -9.30 4.31
CA PHE A 36 12.96 -8.61 3.79
C PHE A 36 14.01 -9.65 3.42
N THR A 37 14.47 -9.64 2.18
CA THR A 37 15.48 -10.59 1.71
C THR A 37 16.90 -10.08 1.88
N GLU A 38 17.08 -8.76 1.85
CA GLU A 38 18.39 -8.12 1.90
C GLU A 38 18.26 -6.69 2.45
N ILE A 39 19.30 -6.25 3.15
CA ILE A 39 19.43 -4.89 3.68
C ILE A 39 20.74 -4.32 3.17
N PHE A 40 20.65 -3.25 2.38
CA PHE A 40 21.81 -2.49 1.92
C PHE A 40 22.17 -1.41 2.93
N THR A 41 23.45 -1.31 3.27
CA THR A 41 24.01 -0.27 4.14
C THR A 41 24.97 0.60 3.33
N GLU A 42 25.20 1.85 3.76
CA GLU A 42 26.07 2.80 3.04
C GLU A 42 27.56 2.37 2.96
N GLU A 43 27.94 1.32 3.68
CA GLU A 43 29.31 0.80 3.76
C GLU A 43 29.66 -0.18 2.62
N ASN A 44 28.71 -0.54 1.75
CA ASN A 44 28.90 -1.41 0.57
C ASN A 44 28.50 -0.73 -0.74
#